data_AF-A0A929PKS7-F1
#
_entry.id   AF-A0A929PKS7-F1
#
_cell.length_a   1.000
_cell.length_b   1.000
_cell.length_c   1.000
_cell.angle_alpha   90.00
_cell.angle_beta   90.00
_cell.angle_gamma   90.00
#
_symmetry.space_group_name_H-M   'P 1'
#
loop_
_entity.id
_entity.type
_entity.pdbx_description
1 polymer ?
#
loop_
_entity_poly.entity_id
_entity_poly.type
_entity_poly.pdbx_seq_one_letter_code
_entity_poly.pdbx_strand_id
1 'polypeptide(L)'
;MKKEMNEEKGYQGWSNYETWAVKLRIDKEQGTQEYYLDMTRLFLRNPEKGISDLADKLKELIEAEAPDIEAGMYADLLNAAISEIDFFELAEALIDDVGEIEGDK
;
A
#
# COMPACT_ATOMS: atom_id res chain seq x y z
N MET A 1 7.79 13.25 -31.83
CA MET A 1 6.42 12.68 -31.90
C MET A 1 6.53 11.16 -31.79
N LYS A 2 5.67 10.54 -30.97
CA LYS A 2 5.66 9.14 -30.47
C LYS A 2 6.39 9.02 -29.12
N LYS A 3 5.76 8.56 -28.02
CA LYS A 3 4.52 7.78 -27.87
C LYS A 3 3.89 8.18 -26.52
N GLU A 4 2.80 8.95 -26.53
CA GLU A 4 1.91 9.02 -25.37
C GLU A 4 1.21 7.66 -25.30
N MET A 5 1.71 6.81 -24.44
CA MET A 5 1.05 5.58 -24.05
C MET A 5 0.31 5.93 -22.76
N ASN A 6 -0.85 6.55 -22.92
CA ASN A 6 -1.80 6.68 -21.83
C ASN A 6 -2.45 5.30 -21.69
N GLU A 7 -1.70 4.35 -21.11
CA GLU A 7 -2.28 3.08 -20.66
C GLU A 7 -3.33 3.45 -19.62
N GLU A 8 -4.57 3.01 -19.83
CA GLU A 8 -5.68 3.29 -18.92
C GLU A 8 -5.31 2.79 -17.52
N LYS A 9 -4.84 3.71 -16.66
CA LYS A 9 -4.30 3.43 -15.32
C LYS A 9 -5.43 3.00 -14.37
N GLY A 10 -5.81 1.73 -14.44
CA GLY A 10 -6.74 1.01 -13.56
C GLY A 10 -7.82 1.86 -12.88
N TYR A 11 -7.92 1.80 -11.55
CA TYR A 11 -8.94 2.50 -10.76
C TYR A 11 -8.36 3.76 -10.12
N GLN A 12 -8.80 4.94 -10.56
CA GLN A 12 -8.32 6.25 -10.06
C GLN A 12 -6.79 6.42 -10.10
N GLY A 13 -6.12 5.84 -11.11
CA GLY A 13 -4.66 5.91 -11.26
C GLY A 13 -3.89 4.77 -10.61
N TRP A 14 -4.57 3.84 -9.93
CA TRP A 14 -4.00 2.64 -9.30
C TRP A 14 -4.27 1.40 -10.15
N SER A 15 -3.48 0.34 -9.96
CA SER A 15 -3.64 -0.93 -10.69
C SER A 15 -5.02 -1.57 -10.52
N ASN A 16 -5.61 -1.48 -9.32
CA ASN A 16 -6.93 -2.02 -8.98
C ASN A 16 -7.63 -1.20 -7.88
N TYR A 17 -8.85 -1.63 -7.53
CA TYR A 17 -9.67 -0.95 -6.53
C TYR A 17 -9.15 -1.17 -5.11
N GLU A 18 -8.69 -2.38 -4.80
CA GLU A 18 -8.26 -2.82 -3.48
C GLU A 18 -7.03 -2.03 -3.01
N THR A 19 -6.03 -1.87 -3.89
CA THR A 19 -4.83 -1.06 -3.63
C THR A 19 -5.21 0.41 -3.39
N TRP A 20 -6.04 0.99 -4.26
CA TRP A 20 -6.52 2.37 -4.09
C TRP A 20 -7.29 2.55 -2.77
N ALA A 21 -8.18 1.61 -2.45
CA ALA A 21 -9.03 1.71 -1.27
C ALA A 21 -8.20 1.68 0.02
N VAL A 22 -7.16 0.84 0.06
CA VAL A 22 -6.21 0.78 1.18
C VAL A 22 -5.41 2.07 1.29
N LYS A 23 -4.82 2.59 0.21
CA LYS A 23 -4.09 3.86 0.27
C LYS A 23 -4.98 5.00 0.74
N LEU A 24 -6.19 5.11 0.17
CA LEU A 24 -7.17 6.10 0.58
C LEU A 24 -7.51 5.99 2.08
N ARG A 25 -7.57 4.76 2.61
CA ARG A 25 -7.85 4.53 4.03
C ARG A 25 -6.70 5.02 4.91
N ILE A 26 -5.46 4.71 4.54
CA ILE A 26 -4.25 5.16 5.23
C ILE A 26 -4.20 6.70 5.29
N ASP A 27 -4.44 7.36 4.16
CA ASP A 27 -4.33 8.83 4.05
C ASP A 27 -5.42 9.59 4.82
N LYS A 28 -6.58 8.97 5.05
CA LYS A 28 -7.71 9.63 5.72
C LYS A 28 -7.55 9.78 7.22
N GLU A 29 -6.73 8.95 7.85
CA GLU A 29 -6.56 8.94 9.30
C GLU A 29 -5.15 9.34 9.67
N GLN A 30 -4.99 10.53 10.27
CA GLN A 30 -3.68 11.09 10.58
C GLN A 30 -2.77 10.11 11.35
N GLY A 31 -3.28 9.45 12.40
CA GLY A 31 -2.49 8.50 13.19
C GLY A 31 -2.08 7.26 12.39
N THR A 32 -2.95 6.80 11.49
CA THR A 32 -2.66 5.70 10.56
C THR A 32 -1.58 6.13 9.57
N GLN A 33 -1.75 7.29 8.93
CA GLN A 33 -0.77 7.83 8.00
C GLN A 33 0.62 8.01 8.64
N GLU A 34 0.69 8.63 9.82
CA GLU A 34 1.94 8.83 10.57
C GLU A 34 2.62 7.49 10.87
N TYR A 35 1.86 6.48 11.28
CA TYR A 35 2.38 5.13 11.54
C TYR A 35 3.01 4.50 10.30
N TYR A 36 2.31 4.51 9.15
CA TYR A 36 2.81 3.92 7.91
C TYR A 36 4.03 4.69 7.36
N LEU A 37 4.05 6.02 7.47
CA LEU A 37 5.19 6.84 7.07
C LEU A 37 6.41 6.61 7.96
N ASP A 38 6.24 6.55 9.28
CA ASP A 38 7.35 6.28 10.21
C ASP A 38 7.93 4.87 10.02
N MET A 39 7.07 3.87 9.81
CA MET A 39 7.49 2.51 9.47
C MET A 39 8.29 2.51 8.17
N THR A 40 7.80 3.19 7.13
CA THR A 40 8.48 3.31 5.83
C THR A 40 9.84 4.00 5.97
N ARG A 41 9.94 5.07 6.76
CA ARG A 41 11.23 5.74 7.07
C ARG A 41 12.23 4.80 7.74
N LEU A 42 11.78 4.04 8.74
CA LEU A 42 12.64 3.06 9.41
C LEU A 42 13.12 1.98 8.44
N PHE A 43 12.25 1.61 7.50
CA PHE A 43 12.54 0.66 6.44
C PHE A 43 13.64 1.17 5.50
N LEU A 44 13.48 2.38 4.96
CA LEU A 44 14.41 3.02 4.03
C LEU A 44 15.80 3.29 4.62
N ARG A 45 15.91 3.38 5.95
CA ARG A 45 17.20 3.51 6.64
C ARG A 45 18.02 2.21 6.66
N ASN A 46 17.42 1.07 6.36
CA ASN A 46 18.12 -0.20 6.30
C ASN A 46 18.51 -0.53 4.86
N PRO A 47 19.79 -0.41 4.48
CA PRO A 47 20.24 -0.63 3.10
C PRO A 47 20.16 -2.09 2.64
N GLU A 48 19.95 -3.04 3.57
CA GLU A 48 19.79 -4.46 3.23
C GLU A 48 18.35 -4.81 2.83
N LYS A 49 17.39 -3.91 3.07
CA LYS A 49 15.98 -4.15 2.77
C LYS A 49 15.56 -3.40 1.51
N GLY A 50 14.91 -4.11 0.60
CA GLY A 50 14.38 -3.57 -0.65
C GLY A 50 12.88 -3.35 -0.60
N ILE A 51 12.32 -2.86 -1.71
CA ILE A 51 10.88 -2.60 -1.82
C ILE A 51 10.03 -3.86 -1.60
N SER A 52 10.50 -5.02 -2.03
CA SER A 52 9.82 -6.30 -1.79
C SER A 52 9.64 -6.59 -0.32
N ASP A 53 10.66 -6.31 0.50
CA ASP A 53 10.59 -6.53 1.93
C ASP A 53 9.57 -5.57 2.59
N LEU A 54 9.40 -4.35 2.05
CA LEU A 54 8.40 -3.39 2.53
C LEU A 54 7.00 -3.84 2.12
N ALA A 55 6.81 -4.31 0.89
CA ALA A 55 5.56 -4.88 0.40
C ALA A 55 5.12 -6.07 1.27
N ASP A 56 6.03 -6.99 1.58
CA ASP A 56 5.78 -8.11 2.49
C ASP A 56 5.38 -7.60 3.89
N LYS A 57 6.05 -6.57 4.40
CA LYS A 57 5.72 -5.99 5.71
C LYS A 57 4.33 -5.36 5.72
N LEU A 58 3.93 -4.66 4.66
CA LEU A 58 2.60 -4.07 4.52
C LEU A 58 1.53 -5.16 4.48
N LYS A 59 1.78 -6.24 3.75
CA LYS A 59 0.90 -7.40 3.71
C LYS A 59 0.70 -7.99 5.10
N GLU A 60 1.78 -8.25 5.84
CA GLU A 60 1.69 -8.77 7.21
C GLU A 60 0.84 -7.87 8.12
N LEU A 61 1.00 -6.55 8.02
CA LEU A 61 0.28 -5.59 8.86
C LEU A 61 -1.22 -5.59 8.52
N ILE A 62 -1.56 -5.51 7.24
CA ILE A 62 -2.95 -5.49 6.78
C ILE A 62 -3.66 -6.81 7.10
N GLU A 63 -3.01 -7.95 6.90
CA GLU A 63 -3.56 -9.25 7.27
C GLU A 63 -3.74 -9.39 8.79
N ALA A 64 -2.83 -8.83 9.60
CA ALA A 64 -2.95 -8.83 11.06
C ALA A 64 -4.04 -7.90 11.60
N GLU A 65 -4.38 -6.83 10.87
CA GLU A 65 -5.45 -5.89 11.19
C GLU A 65 -6.83 -6.36 10.69
N ALA A 66 -6.86 -7.39 9.83
CA ALA A 66 -8.12 -7.94 9.34
C ALA A 66 -8.99 -8.45 10.51
N PRO A 67 -10.30 -8.15 10.50
CA PRO A 67 -11.19 -8.62 11.56
C PRO A 67 -11.23 -10.15 11.61
N ASP A 68 -11.30 -10.70 12.81
CA ASP A 68 -11.57 -12.12 12.99
C ASP A 68 -13.03 -12.40 12.61
N ILE A 69 -13.22 -13.08 11.48
CA ILE A 69 -14.53 -13.46 10.94
C ILE A 69 -14.59 -14.98 10.92
N GLU A 70 -15.74 -15.52 11.34
CA GLU A 70 -15.99 -16.96 11.27
C GLU A 70 -15.75 -17.49 9.84
N ALA A 71 -15.05 -18.62 9.76
CA ALA A 71 -14.75 -19.27 8.49
C ALA A 71 -16.03 -19.52 7.68
N GLY A 72 -16.04 -19.05 6.44
CA GLY A 72 -17.19 -19.14 5.55
C GLY A 72 -17.11 -18.10 4.44
N MET A 73 -18.21 -17.95 3.71
CA MET A 73 -18.26 -17.14 2.49
C MET A 73 -17.71 -15.70 2.65
N TYR A 74 -18.02 -15.02 3.76
CA TYR A 74 -17.54 -13.65 3.97
C TYR A 74 -16.05 -13.58 4.28
N ALA A 75 -15.52 -14.55 5.03
CA ALA A 75 -14.07 -14.66 5.26
C ALA A 75 -13.34 -14.95 3.94
N ASP A 76 -13.89 -15.84 3.10
CA ASP A 76 -13.33 -16.15 1.79
C ASP A 76 -13.30 -14.92 0.87
N LEU A 77 -14.40 -14.15 0.82
CA LEU A 77 -14.50 -12.93 0.02
C LEU A 77 -13.54 -11.83 0.51
N LEU A 78 -13.41 -11.66 1.83
CA LEU A 78 -12.48 -10.70 2.41
C LEU A 78 -11.03 -11.09 2.08
N ASN A 79 -10.67 -12.36 2.29
CA ASN A 79 -9.33 -12.86 2.00
C ASN A 79 -9.00 -12.76 0.51
N ALA A 80 -9.97 -13.02 -0.37
CA ALA A 80 -9.80 -12.81 -1.81
C ALA A 80 -9.50 -11.34 -2.12
N ALA A 81 -10.27 -10.40 -1.59
CA ALA A 81 -10.02 -8.98 -1.80
C ALA A 81 -8.65 -8.53 -1.25
N ILE A 82 -8.25 -9.00 -0.06
CA ILE A 82 -6.92 -8.69 0.49
C ILE A 82 -5.82 -9.25 -0.42
N SER A 83 -6.02 -10.44 -1.00
CA SER A 83 -5.04 -11.06 -1.89
C SER A 83 -4.85 -10.35 -3.24
N GLU A 84 -5.81 -9.52 -3.65
CA GLU A 84 -5.73 -8.71 -4.87
C GLU A 84 -4.99 -7.39 -4.65
N ILE A 85 -4.70 -6.99 -3.41
CA ILE A 85 -3.93 -5.76 -3.16
C ILE A 85 -2.54 -5.89 -3.79
N ASP A 86 -2.17 -4.91 -4.62
CA ASP A 86 -0.81 -4.76 -5.11
C ASP A 86 0.05 -4.08 -4.03
N PHE A 87 0.65 -4.91 -3.18
CA PHE A 87 1.50 -4.43 -2.08
C PHE A 87 2.80 -3.76 -2.56
N PHE A 88 3.23 -4.02 -3.81
CA PHE A 88 4.40 -3.32 -4.38
C PHE A 88 4.03 -1.90 -4.75
N GLU A 89 2.92 -1.70 -5.48
CA GLU A 89 2.41 -0.38 -5.82
C GLU A 89 2.11 0.45 -4.55
N LEU A 90 1.55 -0.19 -3.51
CA LEU A 90 1.32 0.46 -2.22
C LEU A 90 2.64 0.89 -1.54
N ALA A 91 3.67 0.04 -1.60
CA ALA A 91 4.99 0.35 -1.06
C ALA A 91 5.67 1.50 -1.82
N GLU A 92 5.60 1.51 -3.15
CA GLU A 92 6.10 2.61 -3.99
C GLU A 92 5.46 3.93 -3.59
N ALA A 93 4.13 3.97 -3.48
CA ALA A 93 3.42 5.18 -3.11
C ALA A 93 3.80 5.72 -1.72
N LEU A 94 4.01 4.84 -0.73
CA LEU A 94 4.45 5.27 0.61
C LEU A 94 5.90 5.78 0.61
N ILE A 95 6.78 5.21 -0.21
CA ILE A 95 8.15 5.70 -0.38
C ILE A 95 8.13 7.09 -1.04
N ASP A 96 7.32 7.27 -2.07
CA ASP A 96 7.14 8.56 -2.74
C ASP A 96 6.63 9.62 -1.76
N ASP A 97 5.60 9.32 -0.95
CA ASP A 97 5.10 10.22 0.10
C ASP A 97 6.20 10.64 1.09
N VAL A 98 7.05 9.69 1.52
CA VAL A 98 8.20 9.99 2.40
C VAL A 98 9.19 10.91 1.68
N GLY A 99 9.49 10.63 0.41
CA GLY A 99 10.39 11.42 -0.43
C GLY A 99 9.90 12.85 -0.65
N GLU A 100 8.61 13.05 -0.90
CA GLU A 100 7.99 14.38 -1.04
C GLU A 100 8.07 15.17 0.27
N ILE A 101 7.70 14.55 1.41
CA ILE A 101 7.73 15.21 2.73
C ILE A 101 9.15 15.59 3.17
N GLU A 102 10.15 14.79 2.81
CA GLU A 102 11.55 15.07 3.16
C GLU A 102 12.25 15.98 2.15
N GLY A 103 11.85 15.96 0.88
CA GLY A 103 12.34 16.86 -0.16
C GLY A 103 11.80 18.29 -0.06
N ASP A 104 10.64 18.48 0.56
CA ASP A 104 10.02 19.78 0.84
C ASP A 104 10.55 20.47 2.13
N LYS A 105 11.57 19.90 2.79
CA LYS A 105 12.24 20.48 3.98
C LYS A 105 13.58 21.14 3.63
#